data_AF-A0AAJ2GZP2-F1
#
_entry.id   AF-A0AAJ2GZP2-F1
#
_cell.length_a   1.000
_cell.length_b   1.000
_cell.length_c   1.000
_cell.angle_alpha   90.00
_cell.angle_beta   90.00
_cell.angle_gamma   90.00
#
_symmetry.space_group_name_H-M   'P 1'
#
loop_
_entity.id
_entity.type
_entity.pdbx_description
1 polymer ?
#
loop_
_entity_poly.entity_id
_entity_poly.type
_entity_poly.pdbx_seq_one_letter_code
_entity_poly.pdbx_strand_id
1 'polypeptide(L)'
;MSIGQPMKRRSFLSSLCALLISSCQGESAAVRFKVIASATVDGRPVESSSVMEIGYSKVTHSLIGNGGATRLYGEALIFELGGKGTIYILPIQHDPNNSLTQVYEYAVLTTLGIKNSVGSLSEADFAVLRSATGRYPFKLKTTRLPVIVSFKNESDPKTIYEIRPSEIGRYFPGVQFAGLDLEITTDRISYKLRKRLPWLNTTVEPREIFPRDPPGVSRPRDELPFSYMITPADFFG
;
A
#
# COMPACT_ATOMS: atom_id res chain seq x y z
N MET A 1 17.78 -13.98 82.64
CA MET A 1 19.03 -13.35 82.22
C MET A 1 19.16 -13.59 80.72
N SER A 2 19.06 -12.53 79.92
CA SER A 2 18.93 -12.57 78.45
C SER A 2 20.28 -12.47 77.76
N ILE A 3 20.58 -13.38 76.83
CA ILE A 3 21.65 -13.34 75.82
C ILE A 3 21.09 -14.20 74.66
N GLY A 4 20.75 -13.69 73.46
CA GLY A 4 21.61 -13.10 72.44
C GLY A 4 21.79 -14.11 71.28
N GLN A 5 21.12 -13.90 70.14
CA GLN A 5 21.19 -14.76 68.94
C GLN A 5 22.58 -14.74 68.25
N PRO A 6 22.88 -15.66 67.30
CA PRO A 6 22.61 -15.35 65.89
C PRO A 6 22.14 -16.53 65.01
N MET A 7 21.15 -16.26 64.15
CA MET A 7 20.67 -17.15 63.07
C MET A 7 21.72 -17.31 61.95
N LYS A 8 21.96 -18.56 61.53
CA LYS A 8 22.73 -18.89 60.32
C LYS A 8 21.81 -19.09 59.10
N ARG A 9 22.02 -18.25 58.09
CA ARG A 9 21.51 -18.35 56.71
C ARG A 9 21.98 -19.64 56.02
N ARG A 10 21.08 -20.42 55.40
CA ARG A 10 21.33 -21.31 54.24
C ARG A 10 20.01 -21.47 53.45
N SER A 11 19.85 -20.75 52.34
CA SER A 11 20.01 -21.24 50.95
C SER A 11 18.69 -21.71 50.33
N PHE A 12 17.94 -20.77 49.74
CA PHE A 12 16.90 -21.08 48.75
C PHE A 12 17.58 -21.21 47.38
N LEU A 13 17.48 -22.40 46.77
CA LEU A 13 17.92 -22.67 45.41
C LEU A 13 16.86 -22.14 44.44
N SER A 14 17.27 -21.12 43.69
CA SER A 14 16.56 -20.51 42.56
C SER A 14 16.51 -21.48 41.39
N SER A 15 15.33 -21.72 40.82
CA SER A 15 15.20 -22.24 39.46
C SER A 15 14.21 -21.35 38.70
N LEU A 16 14.73 -20.29 38.11
CA LEU A 16 14.02 -19.46 37.15
C LEU A 16 14.24 -20.13 35.78
N CYS A 17 13.32 -20.99 35.37
CA CYS A 17 13.23 -21.42 33.97
C CYS A 17 12.78 -20.23 33.13
N ALA A 18 13.73 -19.39 32.71
CA ALA A 18 13.51 -18.42 31.65
C ALA A 18 13.44 -19.18 30.32
N LEU A 19 12.21 -19.41 29.86
CA LEU A 19 11.95 -19.76 28.46
C LEU A 19 12.49 -18.61 27.59
N LEU A 20 13.68 -18.82 27.02
CA LEU A 20 14.11 -18.09 25.84
C LEU A 20 13.14 -18.48 24.74
N ILE A 21 12.08 -17.68 24.56
CA ILE A 21 11.24 -17.76 23.38
C ILE A 21 12.17 -17.46 22.22
N SER A 22 12.57 -18.52 21.53
CA SER A 22 13.24 -18.47 20.23
C SER A 22 12.31 -17.69 19.29
N SER A 23 12.56 -16.40 19.17
CA SER A 23 11.99 -15.57 18.12
C SER A 23 12.49 -16.15 16.80
N CYS A 24 11.58 -16.59 15.92
CA CYS A 24 11.92 -16.92 14.53
C CYS A 24 12.65 -15.71 13.92
N GLN A 25 13.97 -15.83 13.79
CA GLN A 25 14.88 -14.75 13.39
C GLN A 25 14.80 -14.50 11.88
N GLY A 26 13.97 -13.54 11.49
CA GLY A 26 14.02 -12.87 10.19
C GLY A 26 14.00 -11.36 10.39
N GLU A 27 14.82 -10.63 9.63
CA GLU A 27 14.78 -9.17 9.61
C GLU A 27 13.41 -8.69 9.11
N SER A 28 12.82 -7.70 9.78
CA SER A 28 11.55 -7.10 9.37
C SER A 28 11.48 -5.60 9.68
N ALA A 29 10.70 -4.87 8.88
CA ALA A 29 10.38 -3.47 9.11
C ALA A 29 8.96 -3.17 8.62
N ALA A 30 8.25 -2.32 9.34
CA ALA A 30 6.99 -1.74 8.88
C ALA A 30 7.23 -0.26 8.54
N VAL A 31 6.84 0.14 7.34
CA VAL A 31 6.93 1.54 6.90
C VAL A 31 5.51 2.05 6.69
N ARG A 32 5.13 3.04 7.49
CA ARG A 32 3.87 3.75 7.31
C ARG A 32 4.13 5.06 6.59
N PHE A 33 3.34 5.30 5.55
CA PHE A 33 3.55 6.41 4.64
C PHE A 33 2.22 6.96 4.15
N LYS A 34 2.24 8.23 3.81
CA LYS A 34 1.16 8.98 3.18
C LYS A 34 1.49 9.11 1.71
N VAL A 35 0.65 8.57 0.85
CA VAL A 35 0.66 8.90 -0.58
C VAL A 35 -0.02 10.25 -0.70
N ILE A 36 0.68 11.23 -1.27
CA ILE A 36 0.16 12.58 -1.49
C ILE A 36 0.07 12.79 -3.00
N ALA A 37 -1.11 13.15 -3.47
CA ALA A 37 -1.33 13.52 -4.85
C ALA A 37 -1.56 15.01 -4.95
N SER A 38 -0.89 15.64 -5.92
CA SER A 38 -0.94 17.08 -6.11
C SER A 38 -1.44 17.38 -7.52
N ALA A 39 -2.28 18.40 -7.64
CA ALA A 39 -2.82 18.90 -8.90
C ALA A 39 -3.03 20.41 -8.83
N THR A 40 -3.21 21.03 -9.98
CA THR A 40 -3.71 22.40 -10.10
C THR A 40 -5.14 22.35 -10.60
N VAL A 41 -6.07 23.02 -9.92
CA VAL A 41 -7.48 23.16 -10.31
C VAL A 41 -7.78 24.64 -10.52
N ASP A 42 -8.10 25.03 -11.76
CA ASP A 42 -8.34 26.43 -12.16
C ASP A 42 -7.20 27.37 -11.69
N GLY A 43 -5.96 26.92 -11.85
CA GLY A 43 -4.76 27.65 -11.45
C GLY A 43 -4.39 27.58 -9.96
N ARG A 44 -5.19 26.90 -9.12
CA ARG A 44 -4.93 26.77 -7.68
C ARG A 44 -4.35 25.39 -7.33
N PRO A 45 -3.24 25.31 -6.58
CA PRO A 45 -2.72 24.03 -6.13
C PRO A 45 -3.68 23.39 -5.13
N VAL A 46 -3.92 22.09 -5.29
CA VAL A 46 -4.70 21.24 -4.40
C VAL A 46 -3.96 19.94 -4.16
N GLU A 47 -4.08 19.39 -2.96
CA GLU A 47 -3.53 18.09 -2.60
C GLU A 47 -4.59 17.21 -1.94
N SER A 48 -4.48 15.90 -2.13
CA SER A 48 -5.17 14.91 -1.31
C SER A 48 -4.20 13.80 -0.93
N SER A 49 -4.56 13.01 0.08
CA SER A 49 -3.69 11.93 0.55
C SER A 49 -4.42 10.73 1.14
N SER A 50 -3.72 9.59 1.15
CA SER A 50 -4.11 8.36 1.84
C SER A 50 -2.91 7.79 2.57
N VAL A 51 -3.12 7.35 3.81
CA VAL A 51 -2.10 6.72 4.65
C VAL A 51 -2.18 5.21 4.52
N MET A 52 -1.06 4.58 4.21
CA MET A 52 -0.89 3.14 4.03
C MET A 52 0.31 2.64 4.85
N GLU A 53 0.42 1.32 5.04
CA GLU A 53 1.53 0.67 5.72
C GLU A 53 2.02 -0.53 4.93
N ILE A 54 3.33 -0.70 4.79
CA ILE A 54 3.93 -1.92 4.23
C ILE A 54 4.77 -2.58 5.30
N GLY A 55 4.49 -3.86 5.57
CA GLY A 55 5.41 -4.75 6.26
C GLY A 55 6.36 -5.40 5.26
N TYR A 56 7.66 -5.28 5.48
CA TYR A 56 8.72 -6.03 4.81
C TYR A 56 9.28 -7.06 5.77
N SER A 57 9.49 -8.29 5.31
CA SER A 57 10.12 -9.34 6.09
C SER A 57 11.04 -10.19 5.23
N LYS A 58 12.17 -10.59 5.81
CA LYS A 58 13.09 -11.55 5.22
C LYS A 58 12.67 -12.94 5.64
N VAL A 59 12.42 -13.80 4.67
CA VAL A 59 12.14 -15.21 4.89
C VAL A 59 13.48 -15.95 4.83
N THR A 60 14.00 -16.30 6.00
CA THR A 60 15.19 -17.14 6.16
C THR A 60 14.75 -18.60 6.32
N HIS A 61 15.58 -19.56 5.89
CA HIS A 61 15.35 -21.01 6.07
C HIS A 61 14.15 -21.61 5.30
N SER A 62 13.77 -21.06 4.14
CA SER A 62 12.83 -21.76 3.25
C SER A 62 13.53 -22.89 2.48
N LEU A 63 12.81 -23.97 2.15
CA LEU A 63 13.30 -25.11 1.35
C LEU A 63 13.88 -24.73 -0.02
N ILE A 64 13.62 -23.50 -0.49
CA ILE A 64 14.00 -22.95 -1.81
C ILE A 64 14.97 -21.76 -1.71
N GLY A 65 15.49 -21.44 -0.51
CA GLY A 65 16.49 -20.38 -0.30
C GLY A 65 16.00 -19.18 0.53
N ASN A 66 16.76 -18.08 0.50
CA ASN A 66 16.37 -16.81 1.11
C ASN A 66 15.33 -16.09 0.23
N GLY A 67 14.26 -15.61 0.84
CA GLY A 67 13.22 -14.84 0.16
C GLY A 67 12.82 -13.59 0.96
N GLY A 68 11.85 -12.85 0.43
CA GLY A 68 11.27 -11.70 1.10
C GLY A 68 9.77 -11.71 0.88
N ALA A 69 9.04 -11.26 1.88
CA ALA A 69 7.59 -11.12 1.82
C ALA A 69 7.21 -9.67 2.15
N THR A 70 6.26 -9.15 1.39
CA THR A 70 5.61 -7.87 1.65
C THR A 70 4.15 -8.07 2.00
N ARG A 71 3.62 -7.14 2.78
CA ARG A 71 2.19 -6.99 2.98
C ARG A 71 1.87 -5.52 3.05
N LEU A 72 1.11 -5.03 2.08
CA LEU A 72 0.55 -3.70 2.09
C LEU A 72 -0.77 -3.73 2.90
N TYR A 73 -1.06 -2.63 3.57
CA TYR A 73 -2.34 -2.34 4.19
C TYR A 73 -2.69 -0.91 3.83
N GLY A 74 -3.81 -0.72 3.14
CA GLY A 74 -4.22 0.61 2.74
C GLY A 74 -5.40 0.58 1.78
N GLU A 75 -5.80 1.77 1.37
CA GLU A 75 -6.89 1.98 0.43
C GLU A 75 -6.51 3.02 -0.61
N ALA A 76 -7.11 2.94 -1.79
CA ALA A 76 -6.97 3.92 -2.85
C ALA A 76 -7.17 5.35 -2.32
N LEU A 77 -6.33 6.27 -2.81
CA LEU A 77 -6.41 7.68 -2.46
C LEU A 77 -7.61 8.30 -3.19
N ILE A 78 -8.49 8.95 -2.42
CA ILE A 78 -9.63 9.73 -2.93
C ILE A 78 -9.17 11.17 -3.16
N PHE A 79 -9.20 11.67 -4.40
CA PHE A 79 -8.79 13.02 -4.73
C PHE A 79 -9.99 13.80 -5.31
N GLU A 80 -10.59 14.63 -4.47
CA GLU A 80 -11.67 15.54 -4.87
C GLU A 80 -11.09 16.76 -5.59
N LEU A 81 -11.56 17.03 -6.81
CA LEU A 81 -11.07 18.08 -7.70
C LEU A 81 -11.93 19.35 -7.58
N GLY A 82 -12.22 19.77 -6.35
CA GLY A 82 -12.90 21.04 -6.06
C GLY A 82 -14.26 21.20 -6.75
N GLY A 83 -15.08 20.14 -6.78
CA GLY A 83 -16.41 20.14 -7.40
C GLY A 83 -16.44 19.79 -8.89
N LYS A 84 -15.29 19.67 -9.56
CA LYS A 84 -15.23 19.18 -10.96
C LYS A 84 -15.39 17.68 -11.08
N GLY A 85 -15.19 16.95 -9.99
CA GLY A 85 -15.27 15.50 -9.92
C GLY A 85 -14.29 14.93 -8.92
N THR A 86 -14.12 13.61 -8.97
CA THR A 86 -13.24 12.87 -8.08
C THR A 86 -12.43 11.87 -8.91
N ILE A 87 -11.14 11.77 -8.63
CA ILE A 87 -10.30 10.68 -9.12
C ILE A 87 -9.85 9.81 -7.94
N TYR A 88 -9.56 8.55 -8.25
CA TYR A 88 -9.06 7.57 -7.30
C TYR A 88 -7.72 7.06 -7.79
N ILE A 89 -6.71 7.10 -6.92
CA ILE A 89 -5.38 6.59 -7.24
C ILE A 89 -5.23 5.25 -6.53
N LEU A 90 -5.25 4.18 -7.31
CA LEU A 90 -5.27 2.82 -6.81
C LEU A 90 -3.87 2.36 -6.41
N PRO A 91 -3.73 1.44 -5.43
CA PRO A 91 -2.44 0.86 -5.04
C PRO A 91 -1.85 -0.13 -6.06
N ILE A 92 -2.28 -0.05 -7.31
CA ILE A 92 -1.84 -0.90 -8.42
C ILE A 92 -1.26 -0.07 -9.57
N GLN A 93 -0.49 -0.69 -10.44
CA GLN A 93 0.05 -0.14 -11.68
C GLN A 93 -0.06 -1.18 -12.80
N HIS A 94 0.02 -0.72 -14.05
CA HIS A 94 0.24 -1.60 -15.20
C HIS A 94 1.71 -2.03 -15.27
N ASP A 95 2.00 -3.32 -15.21
CA ASP A 95 3.34 -3.86 -15.50
C ASP A 95 3.64 -3.86 -17.02
N PRO A 96 4.89 -4.12 -17.47
CA PRO A 96 5.23 -4.13 -18.89
C PRO A 96 4.32 -4.97 -19.81
N ASN A 97 3.73 -6.07 -19.31
CA ASN A 97 2.80 -6.93 -20.06
C ASN A 97 1.32 -6.49 -19.94
N ASN A 98 1.07 -5.32 -19.36
CA ASN A 98 -0.25 -4.74 -19.13
C ASN A 98 -1.08 -5.49 -18.08
N SER A 99 -0.44 -6.23 -17.16
CA SER A 99 -1.11 -6.77 -15.96
C SER A 99 -1.14 -5.76 -14.83
N LEU A 100 -2.16 -5.89 -13.98
CA LEU A 100 -2.28 -5.08 -12.78
C LEU A 100 -1.47 -5.74 -11.66
N THR A 101 -0.55 -4.97 -11.10
CA THR A 101 0.31 -5.38 -9.97
C THR A 101 0.35 -4.28 -8.93
N GLN A 102 0.59 -4.64 -7.67
CA GLN A 102 0.81 -3.69 -6.60
C GLN A 102 1.98 -2.75 -6.93
N VAL A 103 1.86 -1.47 -6.56
CA VAL A 103 2.83 -0.42 -6.93
C VAL A 103 3.73 0.00 -5.77
N TYR A 104 3.20 0.06 -4.55
CA TYR A 104 3.88 0.77 -3.45
C TYR A 104 5.03 -0.01 -2.81
N GLU A 105 5.00 -1.33 -2.85
CA GLU A 105 6.04 -2.19 -2.26
C GLU A 105 7.42 -1.96 -2.89
N TYR A 106 7.47 -1.70 -4.19
CA TYR A 106 8.70 -1.33 -4.88
C TYR A 106 8.92 0.19 -4.93
N ALA A 107 7.85 0.99 -4.95
CA ALA A 107 7.95 2.44 -4.99
C ALA A 107 8.58 3.02 -3.72
N VAL A 108 8.19 2.53 -2.54
CA VAL A 108 8.75 2.97 -1.25
C VAL A 108 10.25 2.69 -1.20
N LEU A 109 10.67 1.47 -1.56
CA LEU A 109 12.09 1.11 -1.62
C LEU A 109 12.87 2.05 -2.56
N THR A 110 12.38 2.22 -3.79
CA THR A 110 13.03 3.05 -4.80
C THR A 110 13.08 4.53 -4.39
N THR A 111 12.02 5.03 -3.77
CA THR A 111 11.91 6.42 -3.29
C THR A 111 12.91 6.70 -2.18
N LEU A 112 13.12 5.74 -1.27
CA LEU A 112 14.11 5.80 -0.19
C LEU A 112 15.55 5.48 -0.65
N GLY A 113 15.76 5.25 -1.95
CA GLY A 113 17.09 4.98 -2.52
C GLY A 113 17.57 3.53 -2.38
N ILE A 114 16.71 2.61 -1.91
CA ILE A 114 17.00 1.19 -1.81
C ILE A 114 16.90 0.56 -3.21
N LYS A 115 18.00 -0.03 -3.69
CA LYS A 115 18.09 -0.60 -5.04
C LYS A 115 17.70 -2.08 -5.11
N ASN A 116 17.83 -2.78 -3.98
CA ASN A 116 17.54 -4.19 -3.84
C ASN A 116 16.05 -4.48 -4.05
N SER A 117 15.74 -5.67 -4.56
CA SER A 117 14.37 -6.16 -4.61
C SER A 117 13.93 -6.64 -3.21
N VAL A 118 12.62 -6.78 -3.01
CA VAL A 118 12.02 -7.28 -1.75
C VAL A 118 12.72 -8.55 -1.24
N GLY A 119 12.99 -9.50 -2.14
CA GLY A 119 13.63 -10.77 -1.77
C GLY A 119 15.12 -10.68 -1.41
N SER A 120 15.75 -9.54 -1.68
CA SER A 120 17.19 -9.33 -1.51
C SER A 120 17.51 -8.19 -0.54
N LEU A 121 16.56 -7.79 0.30
CA LEU A 121 16.79 -6.75 1.31
C LEU A 121 17.88 -7.20 2.31
N SER A 122 18.87 -6.33 2.46
CA SER A 122 19.96 -6.46 3.42
C SER A 122 19.58 -5.84 4.77
N GLU A 123 20.35 -6.14 5.81
CA GLU A 123 20.18 -5.50 7.12
C GLU A 123 20.30 -3.96 7.04
N ALA A 124 21.21 -3.45 6.19
CA ALA A 124 21.35 -2.02 5.93
C ALA A 124 20.08 -1.42 5.28
N ASP A 125 19.43 -2.14 4.37
CA ASP A 125 18.16 -1.69 3.79
C ASP A 125 17.06 -1.64 4.85
N PHE A 126 16.99 -2.62 5.74
CA PHE A 126 16.06 -2.60 6.87
C PHE A 126 16.33 -1.44 7.84
N ALA A 127 17.61 -1.10 8.07
CA ALA A 127 17.96 0.09 8.85
C ALA A 127 17.44 1.38 8.19
N VAL A 128 17.60 1.54 6.87
CA VAL A 128 17.03 2.67 6.10
C VAL A 128 15.51 2.72 6.26
N LEU A 129 14.82 1.59 6.12
CA LEU A 129 13.36 1.53 6.27
C LEU A 129 12.90 1.98 7.67
N ARG A 130 13.60 1.56 8.72
CA ARG A 130 13.27 1.91 10.11
C ARG A 130 13.55 3.37 10.46
N SER A 131 14.59 3.96 9.86
CA SER A 131 14.99 5.35 10.14
C SER A 131 14.41 6.38 9.17
N ALA A 132 13.69 5.95 8.12
CA ALA A 132 13.14 6.83 7.12
C ALA A 132 12.17 7.84 7.74
N THR A 133 12.27 9.11 7.34
CA THR A 133 11.41 10.20 7.82
C THR A 133 11.27 11.27 6.74
N GLY A 134 10.17 12.02 6.78
CA GLY A 134 9.97 13.17 5.88
C GLY A 134 9.28 12.82 4.56
N ARG A 135 9.22 13.81 3.68
CA ARG A 135 8.50 13.78 2.39
C ARG A 135 9.48 13.67 1.22
N TYR A 136 9.17 12.79 0.28
CA TYR A 136 10.00 12.46 -0.86
C TYR A 136 9.17 12.48 -2.14
N PRO A 137 9.72 13.01 -3.25
CA PRO A 137 9.12 12.83 -4.56
C PRO A 137 8.93 11.34 -4.87
N PHE A 138 7.75 10.94 -5.31
CA PHE A 138 7.46 9.55 -5.64
C PHE A 138 8.35 9.09 -6.79
N LYS A 139 9.06 7.98 -6.60
CA LYS A 139 9.94 7.39 -7.61
C LYS A 139 9.56 5.95 -7.90
N LEU A 140 9.58 5.61 -9.19
CA LEU A 140 9.52 4.25 -9.69
C LEU A 140 10.69 4.01 -10.64
N LYS A 141 11.13 2.75 -10.72
CA LYS A 141 12.09 2.32 -11.76
C LYS A 141 11.45 2.39 -13.15
N THR A 142 10.14 2.21 -13.23
CA THR A 142 9.32 2.39 -14.42
C THR A 142 8.79 3.83 -14.47
N THR A 143 8.41 4.30 -15.66
CA THR A 143 7.70 5.58 -15.81
C THR A 143 6.20 5.48 -15.52
N ARG A 144 5.74 4.35 -14.99
CA ARG A 144 4.31 4.02 -14.89
C ARG A 144 3.79 4.38 -13.52
N LEU A 145 3.09 5.49 -13.42
CA LEU A 145 2.41 5.90 -12.21
C LEU A 145 1.32 4.86 -11.81
N PRO A 146 0.90 4.87 -10.54
CA PRO A 146 -0.26 4.10 -10.11
C PRO A 146 -1.48 4.36 -11.00
N VAL A 147 -2.34 3.37 -11.15
CA VAL A 147 -3.58 3.47 -11.93
C VAL A 147 -4.46 4.56 -11.32
N ILE A 148 -4.84 5.52 -12.15
CA ILE A 148 -5.78 6.59 -11.79
C ILE A 148 -7.11 6.29 -12.47
N VAL A 149 -8.18 6.24 -11.70
CA VAL A 149 -9.53 5.98 -12.22
C VAL A 149 -10.50 7.07 -11.81
N SER A 150 -11.61 7.15 -12.51
CA SER A 150 -12.80 7.88 -12.08
C SER A 150 -14.05 7.11 -12.48
N PHE A 151 -15.21 7.61 -12.05
CA PHE A 151 -16.51 7.03 -12.32
C PHE A 151 -17.41 8.10 -12.92
N LYS A 152 -18.19 7.76 -13.95
CA LYS A 152 -19.28 8.65 -14.38
C LYS A 152 -20.37 8.73 -13.31
N ASN A 153 -20.55 7.65 -12.57
CA ASN A 153 -21.42 7.55 -11.40
C ASN A 153 -20.77 6.63 -10.35
N GLU A 154 -20.34 7.17 -9.21
CA GLU A 154 -19.70 6.40 -8.14
C GLU A 154 -20.60 5.34 -7.51
N SER A 155 -21.93 5.46 -7.66
CA SER A 155 -22.88 4.43 -7.21
C SER A 155 -23.02 3.27 -8.20
N ASP A 156 -22.55 3.45 -9.44
CA ASP A 156 -22.51 2.40 -10.47
C ASP A 156 -21.06 2.07 -10.83
N PRO A 157 -20.48 1.00 -10.23
CA PRO A 157 -19.09 0.61 -10.47
C PRO A 157 -18.79 0.30 -11.94
N LYS A 158 -19.80 -0.05 -12.75
CA LYS A 158 -19.62 -0.34 -14.18
C LYS A 158 -19.26 0.91 -15.00
N THR A 159 -19.45 2.09 -14.43
CA THR A 159 -19.08 3.36 -15.06
C THR A 159 -17.63 3.78 -14.85
N ILE A 160 -16.82 2.92 -14.22
CA ILE A 160 -15.39 3.16 -14.01
C ILE A 160 -14.65 3.31 -15.34
N TYR A 161 -13.71 4.26 -15.37
CA TYR A 161 -12.76 4.42 -16.47
C TYR A 161 -11.39 4.85 -15.94
N GLU A 162 -10.35 4.37 -16.60
CA GLU A 162 -8.98 4.76 -16.31
C GLU A 162 -8.65 6.10 -16.98
N ILE A 163 -7.81 6.92 -16.32
CA ILE A 163 -7.36 8.21 -16.80
C ILE A 163 -5.84 8.25 -16.76
N ARG A 164 -5.21 8.61 -17.88
CA ARG A 164 -3.78 8.91 -17.89
C ARG A 164 -3.53 10.27 -17.23
N PRO A 165 -2.49 10.44 -16.40
CA PRO A 165 -2.17 11.72 -15.77
C PRO A 165 -2.12 12.91 -16.73
N SER A 166 -1.56 12.71 -17.93
CA SER A 166 -1.48 13.71 -19.01
C SER A 166 -2.82 14.06 -19.65
N GLU A 167 -3.85 13.23 -19.45
CA GLU A 167 -5.18 13.39 -20.03
C GLU A 167 -6.21 13.88 -19.00
N ILE A 168 -5.84 14.08 -17.73
CA ILE A 168 -6.79 14.51 -16.69
C ILE A 168 -7.58 15.75 -17.10
N GLY A 169 -6.94 16.74 -17.72
CA GLY A 169 -7.59 17.97 -18.17
C GLY A 169 -8.66 17.77 -19.26
N ARG A 170 -8.63 16.64 -20.00
CA ARG A 170 -9.66 16.27 -20.97
C ARG A 170 -10.95 15.84 -20.29
N TYR A 171 -10.85 15.16 -19.15
CA TYR A 171 -12.00 14.68 -18.38
C TYR A 171 -12.49 15.73 -17.36
N PHE A 172 -11.56 16.53 -16.82
CA PHE A 172 -11.83 17.57 -15.83
C PHE A 172 -11.22 18.89 -16.31
N PRO A 173 -11.97 19.70 -17.07
CA PRO A 173 -11.46 20.96 -17.60
C PRO A 173 -10.92 21.88 -16.51
N GLY A 174 -9.72 22.43 -16.73
CA GLY A 174 -9.01 23.27 -15.75
C GLY A 174 -8.21 22.50 -14.70
N VAL A 175 -8.13 21.16 -14.80
CA VAL A 175 -7.31 20.33 -13.91
C VAL A 175 -6.02 19.88 -14.59
N GLN A 176 -4.90 20.02 -13.89
CA GLN A 176 -3.60 19.51 -14.31
C GLN A 176 -2.98 18.70 -13.17
N PHE A 177 -2.67 17.43 -13.42
CA PHE A 177 -1.95 16.59 -12.44
C PHE A 177 -0.51 17.05 -12.31
N ALA A 178 -0.04 17.27 -11.08
CA ALA A 178 1.32 17.72 -10.81
C ALA A 178 2.25 16.55 -10.46
N GLY A 179 1.76 15.56 -9.72
CA GLY A 179 2.57 14.41 -9.35
C GLY A 179 2.11 13.68 -8.09
N LEU A 180 2.98 12.80 -7.62
CA LEU A 180 2.84 12.07 -6.37
C LEU A 180 4.07 12.30 -5.50
N ASP A 181 3.85 12.34 -4.19
CA ASP A 181 4.88 12.28 -3.17
C ASP A 181 4.57 11.16 -2.16
N LEU A 182 5.60 10.68 -1.47
CA LEU A 182 5.49 9.81 -0.30
C LEU A 182 6.00 10.55 0.92
N GLU A 183 5.22 10.58 1.99
CA GLU A 183 5.64 11.13 3.28
C GLU A 183 5.63 10.01 4.33
N ILE A 184 6.78 9.71 4.93
CA ILE A 184 6.87 8.74 6.02
C ILE A 184 6.22 9.35 7.26
N THR A 185 5.25 8.64 7.84
CA THR A 185 4.38 9.19 8.89
C THR A 185 4.03 8.14 9.94
N THR A 186 3.62 8.60 11.12
CA THR A 186 3.03 7.78 12.19
C THR A 186 1.50 7.88 12.25
N ASP A 187 0.88 8.65 11.34
CA ASP A 187 -0.58 8.80 11.20
C ASP A 187 -1.29 7.44 11.13
N ARG A 188 -2.61 7.39 11.36
CA ARG A 188 -3.35 6.13 11.20
C ARG A 188 -3.59 5.81 9.73
N ILE A 189 -3.59 4.52 9.38
CA ILE A 189 -4.02 4.02 8.07
C ILE A 189 -5.42 4.60 7.74
N SER A 190 -5.63 4.99 6.48
CA SER A 190 -6.90 5.57 6.03
C SER A 190 -7.98 4.50 5.85
N TYR A 191 -9.21 4.85 6.24
CA TYR A 191 -10.40 3.97 6.17
C TYR A 191 -11.65 4.76 5.77
N LYS A 192 -11.59 5.44 4.63
CA LYS A 192 -12.65 6.30 4.07
C LYS A 192 -13.30 5.68 2.84
N LEU A 193 -12.58 4.82 2.11
CA LEU A 193 -12.98 4.38 0.79
C LEU A 193 -14.27 3.58 0.79
N ARG A 194 -14.43 2.63 1.71
CA ARG A 194 -15.67 1.83 1.85
C ARG A 194 -16.88 2.65 2.26
N LYS A 195 -16.68 3.80 2.91
CA LYS A 195 -17.76 4.73 3.23
C LYS A 195 -18.18 5.51 1.98
N ARG A 196 -17.23 5.86 1.11
CA ARG A 196 -17.48 6.62 -0.13
C ARG A 196 -18.05 5.75 -1.25
N LEU A 197 -17.53 4.52 -1.38
CA LEU A 197 -17.89 3.55 -2.40
C LEU A 197 -18.43 2.28 -1.71
N PRO A 198 -19.70 2.27 -1.26
CA PRO A 198 -20.23 1.18 -0.44
C PRO A 198 -20.24 -0.19 -1.13
N TRP A 199 -20.26 -0.23 -2.47
CA TRP A 199 -20.17 -1.45 -3.25
C TRP A 199 -18.82 -2.17 -3.12
N LEU A 200 -17.78 -1.53 -2.55
CA LEU A 200 -16.54 -2.22 -2.17
C LEU A 200 -16.71 -3.15 -0.95
N ASN A 201 -17.86 -3.11 -0.27
CA ASN A 201 -18.17 -4.04 0.81
C ASN A 201 -18.64 -5.38 0.23
N THR A 202 -17.69 -6.31 0.08
CA THR A 202 -17.88 -7.67 -0.44
C THR A 202 -18.79 -8.58 0.40
N THR A 203 -19.30 -8.09 1.54
CA THR A 203 -20.34 -8.74 2.34
C THR A 203 -21.74 -8.51 1.79
N VAL A 204 -21.90 -7.64 0.79
CA VAL A 204 -23.18 -7.30 0.17
C VAL A 204 -23.32 -8.07 -1.14
N GLU A 205 -24.39 -8.85 -1.28
CA GLU A 205 -24.80 -9.48 -2.54
C GLU A 205 -25.36 -8.41 -3.51
N PRO A 206 -25.14 -8.51 -4.84
CA PRO A 206 -24.40 -9.55 -5.56
C PRO A 206 -22.89 -9.28 -5.61
N ARG A 207 -22.09 -10.35 -5.63
CA ARG A 207 -20.61 -10.28 -5.68
C ARG A 207 -20.04 -9.86 -7.04
N GLU A 208 -20.84 -9.93 -8.10
CA GLU A 208 -20.46 -9.51 -9.45
C GLU A 208 -20.63 -8.00 -9.64
N ILE A 209 -19.65 -7.26 -9.13
CA ILE A 209 -19.59 -5.79 -9.20
C ILE A 209 -19.21 -5.32 -10.60
N PHE A 210 -18.24 -6.01 -11.21
CA PHE A 210 -17.69 -5.68 -12.51
C PHE A 210 -18.00 -6.78 -13.52
N PRO A 211 -18.14 -6.45 -14.83
CA PRO A 211 -18.46 -7.43 -15.85
C PRO A 211 -17.33 -8.46 -16.01
N ARG A 212 -17.71 -9.71 -16.28
CA ARG A 212 -16.78 -10.83 -16.50
C ARG A 212 -17.23 -11.63 -17.70
N ASP A 213 -16.25 -12.21 -18.40
CA ASP A 213 -16.54 -13.19 -19.44
C ASP A 213 -17.05 -14.50 -18.80
N PRO A 214 -17.95 -15.23 -19.46
CA PRO A 214 -18.35 -16.55 -19.03
C PRO A 214 -17.13 -17.48 -18.94
N PRO A 215 -17.14 -18.49 -18.04
CA PRO A 215 -16.09 -19.49 -17.99
C PRO A 215 -15.82 -20.11 -19.37
N GLY A 216 -14.54 -20.16 -19.78
CA GLY A 216 -14.11 -20.72 -21.06
C GLY A 216 -14.02 -19.74 -22.22
N VAL A 217 -14.48 -18.50 -22.07
CA VAL A 217 -14.24 -17.42 -23.03
C VAL A 217 -12.97 -16.67 -22.64
N SER A 218 -12.02 -16.56 -23.56
CA SER A 218 -10.81 -15.75 -23.39
C SER A 218 -10.72 -14.76 -24.52
N ARG A 219 -10.64 -13.47 -24.19
CA ARG A 219 -10.35 -12.39 -25.12
C ARG A 219 -8.97 -11.82 -24.83
N PRO A 220 -8.24 -11.34 -25.84
CA PRO A 220 -7.03 -10.56 -25.64
C PRO A 220 -7.29 -9.39 -24.69
N ARG A 221 -6.36 -9.12 -23.77
CA ARG A 221 -6.55 -8.12 -22.70
C ARG A 221 -6.72 -6.70 -23.26
N ASP A 222 -6.09 -6.40 -24.38
CA ASP A 222 -6.17 -5.14 -25.11
C ASP A 222 -7.55 -4.89 -25.76
N GLU A 223 -8.39 -5.91 -25.88
CA GLU A 223 -9.78 -5.79 -26.34
C GLU A 223 -10.78 -5.59 -25.19
N LEU A 224 -10.33 -5.75 -23.94
CA LEU A 224 -11.19 -5.67 -22.77
C LEU A 224 -11.29 -4.22 -22.23
N PRO A 225 -12.50 -3.72 -21.96
CA PRO A 225 -12.66 -2.48 -21.20
C PRO A 225 -11.97 -2.59 -19.83
N PHE A 226 -11.47 -1.48 -19.30
CA PHE A 226 -10.77 -1.45 -18.01
C PHE A 226 -11.56 -2.11 -16.86
N SER A 227 -12.89 -1.98 -16.87
CA SER A 227 -13.78 -2.61 -15.89
C SER A 227 -13.70 -4.16 -15.86
N TYR A 228 -13.29 -4.81 -16.95
CA TYR A 228 -13.07 -6.27 -16.99
C TYR A 228 -11.75 -6.68 -16.34
N MET A 229 -10.78 -5.77 -16.27
CA MET A 229 -9.44 -6.04 -15.72
C MET A 229 -9.37 -5.80 -14.20
N ILE A 230 -10.20 -4.91 -13.68
CA ILE A 230 -10.20 -4.51 -12.27
C ILE A 230 -11.21 -5.30 -11.43
N THR A 231 -10.87 -5.50 -10.17
CA THR A 231 -11.66 -6.14 -9.12
C THR A 231 -11.81 -5.20 -7.92
N PRO A 232 -12.75 -5.45 -6.99
CA PRO A 232 -12.82 -4.68 -5.75
C PRO A 232 -11.53 -4.73 -4.90
N ALA A 233 -10.73 -5.81 -5.02
CA ALA A 233 -9.49 -5.95 -4.26
C ALA A 233 -8.41 -4.96 -4.72
N ASP A 234 -8.42 -4.55 -5.99
CA ASP A 234 -7.45 -3.61 -6.57
C ASP A 234 -7.54 -2.19 -5.99
N PHE A 235 -8.60 -1.89 -5.24
CA PHE A 235 -8.76 -0.65 -4.48
C PHE A 235 -8.04 -0.67 -3.12
N PHE A 236 -7.46 -1.81 -2.75
CA PHE A 236 -6.82 -2.04 -1.46
C PHE A 236 -5.43 -2.65 -1.65
N GLY A 237 -4.61 -2.44 -0.62
CA GLY A 237 -3.32 -3.08 -0.48
C GLY A 237 -3.36 -4.27 0.46
#